data_AF-A0A915NFK7-F1
#
_entry.id   AF-A0A915NFK7-F1
#
_cell.length_a   1.000
_cell.length_b   1.000
_cell.length_c   1.000
_cell.angle_alpha   90.00
_cell.angle_beta   90.00
_cell.angle_gamma   90.00
#
_symmetry.space_group_name_H-M   'P 1'
#
loop_
_entity.id
_entity.type
_entity.pdbx_description
1 polymer ?
#
loop_
_entity_poly.entity_id
_entity_poly.type
_entity_poly.pdbx_seq_one_letter_code
_entity_poly.pdbx_strand_id
1 'polypeptide(L)'
;MSTEILRVIIDGLNAPPFDRNLTLVKLDSMSNEKLLQTLSDVLSWIEGLVPISEFIDIRSESADETAMRILATLRILKYPPPRDIDEIQRWRLDLLEGNKRAIYPILKWIFENVDQLKERIYIGRHLTRVEVPLEEQTPEVTRLMQEMELKMEEFKVLHSQNVEARGDFLRALDVRNDLKAMNEEREQLQRKIERCKRRTSRRPDMGNLLKTCERLRLEMERAQELKMQKMDQERAVNQAEQRMTRLGRVLTEEEHRRDEADPKTIIQKLRREIEVNRYLIDEKLEHDLNTLKTNLEVVQRILAQPNATKADVDKLKERIEQLNSECMELALQRDRRDEASEDKLAIYRHQEELENTEKLLTEKKRELSEKSGKEEVVTSVQYKLLLNKLRNKSNKAEGRGVIEKLDEDTIQNVHQRPKTAKPKSVDIERLKEMVKQINEQIEEQRNKVDDINVEIDRFYLENKEKNEGFYTLKAELDNYQEEFKRETELNETVERAYHTLEKQREECNQQISSLTKEFNNLNDRKDLVEQTQMWQNLVQIFEIKLKCQQQIKNRDEAKPWGDQR
;
A
#
# COMPACT_ATOMS: atom_id res chain seq x y z
N MET A 1 17.66 -4.39 30.99
CA MET A 1 16.28 -3.89 30.82
C MET A 1 16.24 -3.00 29.58
N SER A 2 15.24 -3.17 28.73
CA SER A 2 15.17 -2.47 27.44
C SER A 2 14.88 -0.99 27.64
N THR A 3 15.56 -0.13 26.88
CA THR A 3 15.40 1.34 26.88
C THR A 3 13.96 1.79 26.62
N GLU A 4 13.20 0.98 25.90
CA GLU A 4 11.78 1.16 25.61
C GLU A 4 10.88 1.10 26.85
N ILE A 5 11.16 0.19 27.78
CA ILE A 5 10.43 0.06 29.06
C ILE A 5 10.56 1.35 29.86
N LEU A 6 11.77 1.91 29.91
CA LEU A 6 12.05 3.14 30.64
C LEU A 6 11.37 4.35 30.00
N ARG A 7 11.26 4.40 28.66
CA ARG A 7 10.55 5.50 27.97
C ARG A 7 9.08 5.53 28.34
N VAL A 8 8.38 4.39 28.25
CA VAL A 8 6.95 4.30 28.60
C VAL A 8 6.70 4.76 30.05
N ILE A 9 7.57 4.35 31.00
CA ILE A 9 7.45 4.77 32.40
C ILE A 9 7.69 6.28 32.56
N ILE A 10 8.67 6.84 31.86
CA ILE A 10 8.98 8.28 31.92
C ILE A 10 7.83 9.09 31.33
N ASP A 11 7.31 8.68 30.18
CA ASP A 11 6.19 9.35 29.51
C ASP A 11 4.94 9.31 30.40
N GLY A 12 4.66 8.16 31.05
CA GLY A 12 3.56 8.02 32.01
C GLY A 12 3.71 8.83 33.30
N LEU A 13 4.92 8.94 33.86
CA LEU A 13 5.20 9.73 35.07
C LEU A 13 5.34 11.24 34.81
N ASN A 14 5.61 11.63 33.55
CA ASN A 14 5.66 13.03 33.13
C ASN A 14 4.30 13.53 32.62
N ALA A 15 3.37 12.64 32.30
CA ALA A 15 2.01 12.99 31.97
C ALA A 15 1.21 13.42 33.22
N PRO A 16 0.14 14.23 33.05
CA PRO A 16 -0.79 14.54 34.13
C PRO A 16 -1.41 13.24 34.67
N PRO A 17 -1.46 13.01 35.99
CA PRO A 17 -1.40 14.00 37.09
C PRO A 17 -0.08 14.09 37.87
N PHE A 18 0.99 13.40 37.45
CA PHE A 18 2.20 13.26 38.26
C PHE A 18 3.25 14.36 38.01
N ASP A 19 3.34 14.88 36.77
CA ASP A 19 4.19 16.01 36.34
C ASP A 19 5.63 15.99 36.91
N ARG A 20 6.24 14.80 37.08
CA ARG A 20 7.50 14.64 37.82
C ARG A 20 8.75 15.07 37.04
N ASN A 21 8.61 15.48 35.78
CA ASN A 21 9.70 15.95 34.90
C ASN A 21 10.99 15.09 35.01
N LEU A 22 10.80 13.77 35.01
CA LEU A 22 11.86 12.78 35.15
C LEU A 22 12.60 12.60 33.83
N THR A 23 13.92 12.47 33.92
CA THR A 23 14.82 12.07 32.83
C THR A 23 15.28 10.63 33.09
N LEU A 24 15.69 9.89 32.05
CA LEU A 24 16.26 8.54 32.15
C LEU A 24 17.30 8.40 33.29
N VAL A 25 18.20 9.37 33.41
CA VAL A 25 19.24 9.40 34.45
C VAL A 25 18.63 9.59 35.85
N LYS A 26 17.63 10.46 35.99
CA LYS A 26 16.97 10.73 37.27
C LYS A 26 16.16 9.53 37.74
N LEU A 27 15.42 8.88 36.84
CA LEU A 27 14.66 7.66 37.14
C LEU A 27 15.59 6.52 37.58
N ASP A 28 16.72 6.32 36.89
CA ASP A 28 17.67 5.28 37.28
C ASP A 28 18.45 5.62 38.57
N SER A 29 18.57 6.89 38.94
CA SER A 29 19.17 7.29 40.22
C SER A 29 18.23 7.22 41.43
N MET A 30 16.95 6.86 41.25
CA MET A 30 15.99 6.80 42.37
C MET A 30 16.32 5.66 43.34
N SER A 31 16.21 5.94 44.64
CA SER A 31 16.30 4.92 45.69
C SER A 31 15.11 3.98 45.64
N ASN A 32 15.30 2.75 46.11
CA ASN A 32 14.26 1.72 46.13
C ASN A 32 13.01 2.16 46.91
N GLU A 33 13.18 2.85 48.05
CA GLU A 33 12.08 3.43 48.83
C GLU A 33 11.25 4.43 48.00
N LYS A 34 11.94 5.31 47.26
CA LYS A 34 11.27 6.33 46.44
C LYS A 34 10.56 5.71 45.24
N LEU A 35 11.11 4.62 44.71
CA LEU A 35 10.49 3.87 43.63
C LEU A 35 9.24 3.12 44.11
N LEU A 36 9.28 2.53 45.31
CA LEU A 36 8.12 1.90 45.93
C LEU A 36 7.03 2.94 46.23
N GLN A 37 7.40 4.14 46.71
CA GLN A 37 6.46 5.25 46.89
C GLN A 37 5.81 5.63 45.56
N THR A 38 6.62 5.74 44.50
CA THR A 38 6.09 6.05 43.17
C THR A 38 5.12 4.98 42.68
N LEU A 39 5.38 3.70 42.94
CA LEU A 39 4.44 2.62 42.62
C LEU A 39 3.15 2.74 43.45
N SER A 40 3.26 3.03 44.75
CA SER A 40 2.09 3.25 45.63
C SER A 40 1.24 4.42 45.14
N ASP A 41 1.87 5.55 44.81
CA ASP A 41 1.18 6.75 44.28
C ASP A 41 0.45 6.43 42.97
N VAL A 42 1.10 5.67 42.08
CA VAL A 42 0.51 5.24 40.80
C VAL A 42 -0.67 4.31 41.02
N LEU A 43 -0.56 3.34 41.93
CA LEU A 43 -1.67 2.44 42.26
C LEU A 43 -2.85 3.19 42.89
N SER A 44 -2.60 4.10 43.83
CA SER A 44 -3.63 4.94 44.44
C SER A 44 -4.33 5.84 43.42
N TRP A 45 -3.60 6.31 42.40
CA TRP A 45 -4.20 7.06 41.30
C TRP A 45 -5.14 6.21 40.43
N ILE A 46 -4.75 4.97 40.07
CA ILE A 46 -5.63 4.08 39.30
C ILE A 46 -6.86 3.69 40.12
N GLU A 47 -6.71 3.52 41.44
CA GLU A 47 -7.82 3.21 42.33
C GLU A 47 -8.86 4.33 42.43
N GLY A 48 -8.51 5.57 42.08
CA GLY A 48 -9.42 6.71 42.05
C GLY A 48 -10.03 7.05 43.42
N LEU A 49 -9.46 6.50 44.50
CA LEU A 49 -10.03 6.45 45.84
C LEU A 49 -9.63 7.64 46.72
N VAL A 50 -8.69 8.46 46.27
CA VAL A 50 -8.06 9.49 47.09
C VAL A 50 -7.88 10.77 46.26
N PRO A 51 -8.34 11.94 46.75
CA PRO A 51 -7.83 13.22 46.25
C PRO A 51 -6.30 13.23 46.30
N ILE A 52 -5.64 13.93 45.38
CA ILE A 52 -4.17 14.06 45.29
C ILE A 52 -3.48 14.46 46.62
N SER A 53 -4.26 14.91 47.62
CA SER A 53 -3.82 15.33 48.96
C SER A 53 -3.58 14.22 49.99
N GLU A 54 -3.92 12.95 49.73
CA GLU A 54 -3.80 11.85 50.71
C GLU A 54 -3.04 10.63 50.13
N PHE A 55 -1.97 10.87 49.37
CA PHE A 55 -1.05 9.78 49.02
C PHE A 55 -0.54 9.11 50.29
N ILE A 56 -0.72 7.79 50.37
CA ILE A 56 -0.27 6.99 51.51
C ILE A 56 1.26 7.00 51.53
N ASP A 57 1.85 7.65 52.53
CA ASP A 57 3.31 7.63 52.75
C ASP A 57 3.71 6.27 53.32
N ILE A 58 4.57 5.55 52.60
CA ILE A 58 5.06 4.22 52.98
C ILE A 58 5.82 4.25 54.32
N ARG A 59 6.30 5.41 54.76
CA ARG A 59 6.94 5.56 56.08
C ARG A 59 5.99 5.46 57.26
N SER A 60 4.68 5.56 57.01
CA SER A 60 3.64 5.47 58.04
C SER A 60 3.04 4.07 58.21
N GLU A 61 3.29 3.16 57.26
CA GLU A 61 2.83 1.77 57.27
C GLU A 61 3.99 0.81 57.61
N SER A 62 3.67 -0.38 58.14
CA SER A 62 4.67 -1.46 58.19
C SER A 62 4.94 -2.02 56.80
N ALA A 63 6.15 -2.49 56.54
CA ALA A 63 6.54 -3.04 55.23
C ALA A 63 5.62 -4.19 54.77
N ASP A 64 5.11 -4.98 55.72
CA ASP A 64 4.18 -6.07 55.46
C ASP A 64 2.77 -5.58 55.08
N GLU A 65 2.26 -4.53 55.73
CA GLU A 65 0.98 -3.91 55.40
C GLU A 65 0.99 -3.27 54.01
N THR A 66 2.05 -2.52 53.68
CA THR A 66 2.22 -1.94 52.34
C THR A 66 2.29 -3.02 51.26
N ALA A 67 3.02 -4.11 51.50
CA ALA A 67 3.11 -5.22 50.56
C ALA A 67 1.76 -5.94 50.39
N MET A 68 1.02 -6.19 51.47
CA MET A 68 -0.32 -6.77 51.39
C MET A 68 -1.29 -5.89 50.60
N ARG A 69 -1.24 -4.56 50.80
CA ARG A 69 -2.05 -3.60 50.04
C ARG A 69 -1.71 -3.63 48.55
N ILE A 70 -0.44 -3.47 48.20
CA ILE A 70 0.02 -3.49 46.80
C ILE A 70 -0.35 -4.83 46.13
N LEU A 71 -0.13 -5.96 46.80
CA LEU A 71 -0.48 -7.28 46.27
C LEU A 71 -2.00 -7.47 46.12
N ALA A 72 -2.80 -6.95 47.04
CA ALA A 72 -4.26 -6.98 46.95
C ALA A 72 -4.75 -6.15 45.74
N THR A 73 -4.21 -4.94 45.54
CA THR A 73 -4.51 -4.09 44.38
C THR A 73 -4.08 -4.76 43.07
N LEU A 74 -2.86 -5.32 43.02
CA LEU A 74 -2.37 -6.05 41.84
C LEU A 74 -3.20 -7.30 41.53
N ARG A 75 -3.75 -7.95 42.55
CA ARG A 75 -4.68 -9.08 42.40
C ARG A 75 -6.00 -8.63 41.78
N ILE A 76 -6.57 -7.50 42.21
CA ILE A 76 -7.77 -6.91 41.60
C ILE A 76 -7.51 -6.53 40.14
N LEU A 77 -6.35 -5.93 39.87
CA LEU A 77 -5.87 -5.59 38.53
C LEU A 77 -5.62 -6.82 37.64
N LYS A 78 -5.47 -8.02 38.23
CA LYS A 78 -5.05 -9.27 37.56
C LYS A 78 -3.69 -9.13 36.85
N TYR A 79 -2.72 -8.51 37.52
CA TYR A 79 -1.35 -8.52 37.04
C TYR A 79 -0.81 -9.96 36.99
N PRO A 80 -0.23 -10.42 35.86
CA PRO A 80 0.26 -11.79 35.74
C PRO A 80 1.52 -11.99 36.61
N PRO A 81 1.47 -12.84 37.65
CA PRO A 81 2.67 -13.16 38.42
C PRO A 81 3.65 -14.00 37.56
N PRO A 82 4.94 -14.05 37.95
CA PRO A 82 5.91 -15.00 37.37
C PRO A 82 5.38 -16.44 37.40
N ARG A 83 5.76 -17.26 36.41
CA ARG A 83 5.20 -18.62 36.23
C ARG A 83 5.74 -19.65 37.23
N ASP A 84 6.93 -19.41 37.77
CA ASP A 84 7.61 -20.34 38.68
C ASP A 84 7.39 -19.98 40.16
N ILE A 85 7.12 -21.00 40.99
CA ILE A 85 6.82 -20.82 42.43
C ILE A 85 7.99 -20.17 43.18
N ASP A 86 9.23 -20.54 42.86
CA ASP A 86 10.43 -19.94 43.45
C ASP A 86 10.64 -18.49 42.99
N GLU A 87 10.27 -18.19 41.73
CA GLU A 87 10.31 -16.82 41.20
C GLU A 87 9.22 -15.95 41.81
N ILE A 88 8.05 -16.49 42.17
CA ILE A 88 7.00 -15.76 42.89
C ILE A 88 7.48 -15.33 44.28
N GLN A 89 8.15 -16.21 45.02
CA GLN A 89 8.70 -15.88 46.34
C GLN A 89 9.79 -14.82 46.24
N ARG A 90 10.70 -14.95 45.26
CA ARG A 90 11.72 -13.93 44.98
C ARG A 90 11.12 -12.61 44.53
N TRP A 91 10.09 -12.63 43.69
CA TRP A 91 9.38 -11.44 43.21
C TRP A 91 8.65 -10.71 44.34
N ARG A 92 8.04 -11.43 45.29
CA ARG A 92 7.45 -10.84 46.49
C ARG A 92 8.51 -10.14 47.36
N LEU A 93 9.67 -10.77 47.52
CA LEU A 93 10.78 -10.19 48.27
C LEU A 93 11.38 -8.97 47.54
N ASP A 94 11.55 -9.06 46.22
CA ASP A 94 11.98 -7.94 45.38
C ASP A 94 10.98 -6.77 45.40
N LEU A 95 9.68 -7.04 45.54
CA LEU A 95 8.65 -6.02 45.69
C LEU A 95 8.72 -5.35 47.07
N LEU A 96 8.92 -6.12 48.13
CA LEU A 96 9.14 -5.62 49.50
C LEU A 96 10.38 -4.73 49.60
N GLU A 97 11.47 -5.11 48.94
CA GLU A 97 12.73 -4.36 48.91
C GLU A 97 12.73 -3.17 47.94
N GLY A 98 11.66 -3.00 47.15
CA GLY A 98 11.53 -1.92 46.16
C GLY A 98 12.49 -2.05 44.97
N ASN A 99 12.83 -3.28 44.57
CA ASN A 99 13.79 -3.54 43.52
C ASN A 99 13.26 -3.14 42.14
N LYS A 100 14.10 -2.48 41.35
CA LYS A 100 13.80 -2.05 39.97
C LYS A 100 13.35 -3.21 39.07
N ARG A 101 13.84 -4.43 39.33
CA ARG A 101 13.47 -5.65 38.59
C ARG A 101 11.98 -6.00 38.70
N ALA A 102 11.37 -5.74 39.85
CA ALA A 102 9.95 -6.02 40.08
C ALA A 102 9.06 -4.81 39.73
N ILE A 103 9.49 -3.58 40.07
CA ILE A 103 8.63 -2.39 39.93
C ILE A 103 8.51 -1.92 38.47
N TYR A 104 9.59 -1.91 37.68
CA TYR A 104 9.52 -1.38 36.31
C TYR A 104 8.56 -2.16 35.39
N PRO A 105 8.52 -3.50 35.42
CA PRO A 105 7.50 -4.24 34.68
C PRO A 105 6.06 -3.89 35.08
N ILE A 106 5.81 -3.69 36.37
CA ILE A 106 4.48 -3.32 36.90
C ILE A 106 4.09 -1.92 36.41
N LEU A 107 4.99 -0.93 36.54
CA LEU A 107 4.74 0.43 36.07
C LEU A 107 4.51 0.48 34.56
N LYS A 108 5.33 -0.23 33.78
CA LYS A 108 5.14 -0.33 32.33
C LYS A 108 3.75 -0.86 32.00
N TRP A 109 3.38 -1.99 32.61
CA TRP A 109 2.09 -2.63 32.35
C TRP A 109 0.90 -1.72 32.70
N ILE A 110 1.04 -0.95 33.79
CA ILE A 110 0.07 0.07 34.18
C ILE A 110 -0.07 1.16 33.12
N PHE A 111 1.05 1.75 32.71
CA PHE A 111 1.05 2.89 31.79
C PHE A 111 0.65 2.51 30.36
N GLU A 112 0.86 1.27 29.93
CA GLU A 112 0.38 0.77 28.64
C GLU A 112 -1.14 0.62 28.57
N ASN A 113 -1.82 0.37 29.70
CA ASN A 113 -3.23 -0.02 29.72
C ASN A 113 -4.08 0.81 30.70
N VAL A 114 -3.74 2.08 30.92
CA VAL A 114 -4.34 2.94 31.96
C VAL A 114 -5.88 2.88 31.97
N ASP A 115 -6.53 3.06 30.82
CA ASP A 115 -7.99 3.14 30.74
C ASP A 115 -8.67 1.80 31.07
N GLN A 116 -8.12 0.70 30.56
CA GLN A 116 -8.60 -0.65 30.84
C GLN A 116 -8.43 -0.98 32.33
N LEU A 117 -7.32 -0.56 32.94
CA LEU A 117 -7.05 -0.82 34.36
C LEU A 117 -7.93 0.01 35.28
N LYS A 118 -8.23 1.27 34.93
CA LYS A 118 -9.22 2.08 35.67
C LYS A 118 -10.60 1.45 35.64
N GLU A 119 -11.04 0.99 34.47
CA GLU A 119 -12.31 0.26 34.34
C GLU A 119 -12.30 -1.04 35.17
N ARG A 120 -11.18 -1.79 35.12
CA ARG A 120 -11.00 -3.02 35.91
C ARG A 120 -11.07 -2.79 37.41
N ILE A 121 -10.41 -1.76 37.95
CA ILE A 121 -10.49 -1.47 39.39
C ILE A 121 -11.92 -1.05 39.76
N TYR A 122 -12.54 -0.19 38.95
CA TYR A 122 -13.92 0.22 39.17
C TYR A 122 -14.87 -0.98 39.24
N ILE A 123 -14.79 -1.89 38.28
CA ILE A 123 -15.58 -3.12 38.26
C ILE A 123 -15.20 -4.04 39.42
N GLY A 124 -13.90 -4.22 39.66
CA GLY A 124 -13.35 -5.08 40.71
C GLY A 124 -13.84 -4.68 42.10
N ARG A 125 -13.98 -3.39 42.39
CA ARG A 125 -14.54 -2.88 43.65
C ARG A 125 -15.96 -3.38 43.89
N HIS A 126 -16.79 -3.39 42.86
CA HIS A 126 -18.21 -3.76 42.97
C HIS A 126 -18.47 -5.26 42.78
N LEU A 127 -17.50 -6.00 42.23
CA LEU A 127 -17.60 -7.44 41.95
C LEU A 127 -16.68 -8.31 42.82
N THR A 128 -15.93 -7.74 43.76
CA THR A 128 -15.13 -8.52 44.72
C THR A 128 -16.08 -9.15 45.74
N ARG A 129 -16.15 -10.49 45.73
CA ARG A 129 -16.95 -11.24 46.69
C ARG A 129 -16.38 -11.06 48.09
N VAL A 130 -17.25 -10.75 49.04
CA VAL A 130 -16.89 -10.83 50.47
C VAL A 130 -16.90 -12.31 50.84
N GLU A 131 -15.72 -12.88 51.07
CA GLU A 131 -15.57 -14.26 51.54
C GLU A 131 -15.95 -14.32 53.03
N VAL A 132 -17.15 -14.83 53.31
CA VAL A 132 -17.61 -15.06 54.69
C VAL A 132 -17.23 -16.49 55.10
N PRO A 133 -16.42 -16.68 56.16
CA PRO A 133 -16.04 -18.01 56.66
C PRO A 133 -17.26 -18.89 56.96
N LEU A 134 -17.12 -20.20 56.73
CA LEU A 134 -18.22 -21.17 56.84
C LEU A 134 -18.86 -21.21 58.25
N GLU A 135 -18.09 -20.84 59.27
CA GLU A 135 -18.50 -20.78 60.68
C GLU A 135 -19.51 -19.66 60.97
N GLU A 136 -19.49 -18.58 60.18
CA GLU A 136 -20.35 -17.39 60.32
C GLU A 136 -21.54 -17.41 59.33
N GLN A 137 -21.68 -18.49 58.55
CA GLN A 137 -22.76 -18.65 57.58
C GLN A 137 -24.05 -19.11 58.25
N THR A 138 -24.77 -18.17 58.85
CA THR A 138 -26.16 -18.36 59.24
C THR A 138 -27.07 -18.39 57.99
N PRO A 139 -28.26 -19.02 58.05
CA PRO A 139 -29.19 -19.04 56.91
C PRO A 139 -29.60 -17.64 56.41
N GLU A 140 -29.59 -16.62 57.27
CA GLU A 140 -29.81 -15.23 56.86
C GLU A 140 -28.64 -14.64 56.08
N VAL A 141 -27.40 -14.92 56.51
CA VAL A 141 -26.17 -14.52 55.81
C VAL A 141 -26.10 -15.18 54.44
N THR A 142 -26.45 -16.47 54.33
CA THR A 142 -26.51 -17.16 53.03
C THR A 142 -27.52 -16.51 52.08
N ARG A 143 -28.69 -16.10 52.59
CA ARG A 143 -29.70 -15.38 51.78
C ARG A 143 -29.17 -14.03 51.29
N LEU A 144 -28.49 -13.27 52.16
CA LEU A 144 -27.88 -11.98 51.80
C LEU A 144 -26.74 -12.15 50.78
N MET A 145 -25.94 -13.22 50.89
CA MET A 145 -24.92 -13.56 49.89
C MET A 145 -25.54 -13.82 48.52
N GLN A 146 -26.66 -14.56 48.46
CA GLN A 146 -27.40 -14.80 47.21
C GLN A 146 -27.99 -13.50 46.64
N GLU A 147 -28.57 -12.64 47.49
CA GLU A 147 -29.09 -11.34 47.06
C GLU A 147 -27.98 -10.43 46.51
N MET A 148 -26.81 -10.40 47.18
CA MET A 148 -25.62 -9.70 46.70
C MET A 148 -25.16 -10.26 45.34
N GLU A 149 -25.18 -11.58 45.14
CA GLU A 149 -24.84 -12.19 43.84
C GLU A 149 -25.79 -11.75 42.72
N LEU A 150 -27.10 -11.72 42.98
CA LEU A 150 -28.07 -11.21 42.02
C LEU A 150 -27.81 -9.73 41.69
N LYS A 151 -27.53 -8.90 42.70
CA LYS A 151 -27.21 -7.48 42.49
C LYS A 151 -25.89 -7.25 41.76
N MET A 152 -24.90 -8.09 41.98
CA MET A 152 -23.66 -8.07 41.19
C MET A 152 -23.92 -8.42 39.72
N GLU A 153 -24.82 -9.35 39.42
CA GLU A 153 -25.18 -9.69 38.04
C GLU A 153 -25.99 -8.58 37.36
N GLU A 154 -26.96 -8.00 38.05
CA GLU A 154 -27.68 -6.79 37.58
C GLU A 154 -26.71 -5.66 37.26
N PHE A 155 -25.70 -5.43 38.12
CA PHE A 155 -24.67 -4.42 37.91
C PHE A 155 -23.86 -4.67 36.63
N LYS A 156 -23.46 -5.92 36.34
CA LYS A 156 -22.71 -6.23 35.11
C LYS A 156 -23.50 -5.87 33.85
N VAL A 157 -24.78 -6.23 33.82
CA VAL A 157 -25.66 -5.94 32.68
C VAL A 157 -25.82 -4.43 32.49
N LEU A 158 -26.12 -3.70 33.57
CA LEU A 158 -26.29 -2.25 33.53
C LEU A 158 -24.98 -1.52 33.16
N HIS A 159 -23.85 -1.97 33.69
CA HIS A 159 -22.54 -1.39 33.37
C HIS A 159 -22.20 -1.61 31.89
N SER A 160 -22.39 -2.82 31.36
CA SER A 160 -22.19 -3.14 29.95
C SER A 160 -23.03 -2.24 29.04
N GLN A 161 -24.33 -2.12 29.33
CA GLN A 161 -25.24 -1.25 28.58
C GLN A 161 -24.82 0.23 28.64
N ASN A 162 -24.33 0.70 29.80
CA ASN A 162 -23.86 2.08 29.95
C ASN A 162 -22.57 2.33 29.16
N VAL A 163 -21.63 1.38 29.14
CA VAL A 163 -20.40 1.49 28.33
C VAL A 163 -20.74 1.58 26.83
N GLU A 164 -21.64 0.73 26.35
CA GLU A 164 -22.13 0.77 24.97
C GLU A 164 -22.81 2.11 24.65
N ALA A 165 -23.74 2.57 25.51
CA ALA A 165 -24.42 3.85 25.35
C ALA A 165 -23.47 5.05 25.34
N ARG A 166 -22.39 5.02 26.13
CA ARG A 166 -21.34 6.06 26.10
C ARG A 166 -20.56 6.04 24.79
N GLY A 167 -20.25 4.85 24.27
CA GLY A 167 -19.62 4.69 22.97
C GLY A 167 -20.48 5.27 21.83
N ASP A 168 -21.78 5.00 21.86
CA ASP A 168 -22.72 5.54 20.87
C ASP A 168 -22.92 7.05 21.01
N PHE A 169 -22.91 7.59 22.24
CA PHE A 169 -22.95 9.02 22.47
C PHE A 169 -21.72 9.73 21.88
N LEU A 170 -20.52 9.17 22.04
CA LEU A 170 -19.29 9.72 21.45
C LEU A 170 -19.37 9.75 19.91
N ARG A 171 -19.81 8.65 19.28
CA ARG A 171 -20.04 8.60 17.83
C ARG A 171 -21.08 9.64 17.38
N ALA A 172 -22.18 9.77 18.12
CA ALA A 172 -23.21 10.77 17.83
C ALA A 172 -22.69 12.21 17.99
N LEU A 173 -21.80 12.45 18.96
CA LEU A 173 -21.15 13.73 19.16
C LEU A 173 -20.22 14.10 17.99
N ASP A 174 -19.45 13.14 17.50
CA ASP A 174 -18.59 13.34 16.32
C ASP A 174 -19.42 13.66 15.08
N VAL A 175 -20.47 12.88 14.80
CA VAL A 175 -21.41 13.18 13.69
C VAL A 175 -22.06 14.55 13.85
N ARG A 176 -22.40 14.95 15.09
CA ARG A 176 -22.95 16.29 15.36
C ARG A 176 -21.93 17.40 15.09
N ASN A 177 -20.68 17.19 15.47
CA ASN A 177 -19.59 18.14 15.21
C ASN A 177 -19.32 18.27 13.71
N ASP A 178 -19.30 17.16 12.97
CA ASP A 178 -19.16 17.14 11.52
C ASP A 178 -20.33 17.85 10.83
N LEU A 179 -21.57 17.57 11.26
CA LEU A 179 -22.74 18.29 10.75
C LEU A 179 -22.68 19.79 11.02
N LYS A 180 -22.10 20.20 12.16
CA LYS A 180 -21.89 21.61 12.46
C LYS A 180 -20.85 22.22 11.51
N ALA A 181 -19.71 21.55 11.30
CA ALA A 181 -18.68 21.98 10.36
C ALA A 181 -19.22 22.07 8.92
N MET A 182 -19.94 21.07 8.45
CA MET A 182 -20.59 21.07 7.13
C MET A 182 -21.62 22.21 6.98
N ASN A 183 -22.37 22.52 8.04
CA ASN A 183 -23.31 23.65 8.02
C ASN A 183 -22.57 24.99 7.93
N GLU A 184 -21.48 25.16 8.67
CA GLU A 184 -20.64 26.36 8.61
C GLU A 184 -20.03 26.54 7.21
N GLU A 185 -19.51 25.47 6.60
CA GLU A 185 -19.02 25.48 5.21
C GLU A 185 -20.12 25.83 4.21
N ARG A 186 -21.31 25.24 4.37
CA ARG A 186 -22.48 25.55 3.54
C ARG A 186 -22.83 27.03 3.60
N GLU A 187 -22.86 27.63 4.79
CA GLU A 187 -23.11 29.06 4.97
C GLU A 187 -22.01 29.93 4.35
N GLN A 188 -20.75 29.52 4.46
CA GLN A 188 -19.64 30.22 3.81
C GLN A 188 -19.76 30.17 2.27
N LEU A 189 -20.12 29.01 1.71
CA LEU A 189 -20.36 28.84 0.28
C LEU A 189 -21.56 29.67 -0.18
N GLN A 190 -22.66 29.66 0.56
CA GLN A 190 -23.81 30.52 0.28
C GLN A 190 -23.43 32.01 0.27
N ARG A 191 -22.64 32.47 1.25
CA ARG A 191 -22.11 33.85 1.27
C ARG A 191 -21.19 34.16 0.07
N LYS A 192 -20.37 33.20 -0.38
CA LYS A 192 -19.55 33.35 -1.60
C LYS A 192 -20.41 33.41 -2.86
N ILE A 193 -21.41 32.52 -2.99
CA ILE A 193 -22.36 32.50 -4.10
C ILE A 193 -23.13 33.81 -4.16
N GLU A 194 -23.63 34.31 -3.04
CA GLU A 194 -24.36 35.58 -2.96
C GLU A 194 -23.49 36.76 -3.40
N ARG A 195 -22.22 36.81 -2.97
CA ARG A 195 -21.24 37.80 -3.46
C ARG A 195 -20.99 37.68 -4.97
N CYS A 196 -20.84 36.47 -5.49
CA CYS A 196 -20.69 36.24 -6.93
C CYS A 196 -21.95 36.67 -7.69
N LYS A 197 -23.15 36.30 -7.24
CA LYS A 197 -24.41 36.71 -7.83
C LYS A 197 -24.53 38.23 -7.88
N ARG A 198 -24.28 38.94 -6.77
CA ARG A 198 -24.31 40.41 -6.73
C ARG A 198 -23.36 41.08 -7.73
N ARG A 199 -22.14 40.57 -7.89
CA ARG A 199 -21.17 41.06 -8.90
C ARG A 199 -21.66 40.84 -10.33
N THR A 200 -22.42 39.77 -10.53
CA THR A 200 -22.79 39.23 -11.83
C THR A 200 -24.16 39.75 -12.29
N SER A 201 -25.06 40.14 -11.38
CA SER A 201 -26.38 40.72 -11.67
C SER A 201 -26.37 42.04 -12.46
N ARG A 202 -25.21 42.70 -12.63
CA ARG A 202 -25.11 43.97 -13.37
C ARG A 202 -25.06 43.81 -14.89
N ARG A 203 -24.97 42.59 -15.43
CA ARG A 203 -24.87 42.32 -16.88
C ARG A 203 -26.23 41.93 -17.49
N PRO A 204 -26.58 42.46 -18.67
CA PRO A 204 -27.71 41.97 -19.48
C PRO A 204 -27.49 40.49 -19.89
N ASP A 205 -28.60 39.74 -20.04
CA ASP A 205 -28.62 38.34 -20.50
C ASP A 205 -27.83 37.32 -19.62
N MET A 206 -27.73 37.62 -18.32
CA MET A 206 -26.95 36.81 -17.38
C MET A 206 -27.46 35.37 -17.22
N GLY A 207 -28.77 35.16 -17.29
CA GLY A 207 -29.36 33.82 -17.14
C GLY A 207 -28.90 32.85 -18.23
N ASN A 208 -28.82 33.31 -19.48
CA ASN A 208 -28.34 32.49 -20.58
C ASN A 208 -26.82 32.29 -20.52
N LEU A 209 -26.06 33.33 -20.13
CA LEU A 209 -24.61 33.21 -19.96
C LEU A 209 -24.22 32.22 -18.85
N LEU A 210 -24.93 32.20 -17.71
CA LEU A 210 -24.68 31.22 -16.66
C LEU A 210 -24.97 29.79 -17.13
N LYS A 211 -26.07 29.58 -17.88
CA LYS A 211 -26.40 28.27 -18.45
C LYS A 211 -25.35 27.81 -19.47
N THR A 212 -24.82 28.70 -20.30
CA THR A 212 -23.76 28.34 -21.25
C THR A 212 -22.43 28.06 -20.55
N CYS A 213 -22.09 28.82 -19.50
CA CYS A 213 -20.92 28.53 -18.65
C CYS A 213 -21.07 27.21 -17.88
N GLU A 214 -22.25 26.89 -17.37
CA GLU A 214 -22.54 25.62 -16.70
C GLU A 214 -22.38 24.45 -17.67
N ARG A 215 -22.94 24.56 -18.89
CA ARG A 215 -22.75 23.57 -19.94
C ARG A 215 -21.28 23.41 -20.30
N LEU A 216 -20.54 24.52 -20.47
CA LEU A 216 -19.10 24.46 -20.74
C LEU A 216 -18.32 23.76 -19.62
N ARG A 217 -18.62 24.06 -18.35
CA ARG A 217 -17.99 23.41 -17.19
C ARG A 217 -18.23 21.91 -17.20
N LEU A 218 -19.47 21.49 -17.43
CA LEU A 218 -19.85 20.08 -17.45
C LEU A 218 -19.18 19.32 -18.61
N GLU A 219 -19.10 19.93 -19.80
CA GLU A 219 -18.36 19.37 -20.92
C GLU A 219 -16.84 19.30 -20.66
N MET A 220 -16.27 20.29 -19.97
CA MET A 220 -14.85 20.25 -19.55
C MET A 220 -14.57 19.14 -18.54
N GLU A 221 -15.45 18.94 -17.55
CA GLU A 221 -15.35 17.85 -16.57
C GLU A 221 -15.45 16.49 -17.27
N ARG A 222 -16.43 16.33 -18.16
CA ARG A 222 -16.57 15.11 -18.98
C ARG A 222 -15.35 14.85 -19.85
N ALA A 223 -14.78 15.87 -20.49
CA ALA A 223 -13.57 15.74 -21.28
C ALA A 223 -12.35 15.32 -20.42
N GLN A 224 -12.25 15.83 -19.19
CA GLN A 224 -11.20 15.47 -18.24
C GLN A 224 -11.34 14.01 -17.79
N GLU A 225 -12.56 13.56 -17.46
CA GLU A 225 -12.85 12.17 -17.11
C GLU A 225 -12.52 11.21 -18.25
N LEU A 226 -12.95 11.52 -19.48
CA LEU A 226 -12.65 10.72 -20.66
C LEU A 226 -11.14 10.64 -20.93
N LYS A 227 -10.43 11.75 -20.72
CA LYS A 227 -8.96 11.76 -20.85
C LYS A 227 -8.29 10.84 -19.83
N MET A 228 -8.77 10.83 -18.58
CA MET A 228 -8.24 9.96 -17.53
C MET A 228 -8.56 8.49 -17.83
N GLN A 229 -9.80 8.17 -18.21
CA GLN A 229 -10.19 6.83 -18.65
C GLN A 229 -9.37 6.34 -19.84
N LYS A 230 -9.12 7.20 -20.84
CA LYS A 230 -8.27 6.87 -21.97
C LYS A 230 -6.85 6.53 -21.53
N MET A 231 -6.26 7.31 -20.63
CA MET A 231 -4.92 7.03 -20.10
C MET A 231 -4.88 5.69 -19.34
N ASP A 232 -5.92 5.36 -18.59
CA ASP A 232 -6.00 4.09 -17.85
C ASP A 232 -6.20 2.90 -18.80
N GLN A 233 -7.03 3.05 -19.83
CA GLN A 233 -7.20 2.05 -20.89
C GLN A 233 -5.91 1.83 -21.68
N GLU A 234 -5.21 2.90 -22.07
CA GLU A 234 -3.89 2.79 -22.74
C GLU A 234 -2.88 2.05 -21.87
N ARG A 235 -2.86 2.30 -20.56
CA ARG A 235 -2.02 1.55 -19.61
C ARG A 235 -2.42 0.08 -19.53
N ALA A 236 -3.72 -0.21 -19.47
CA ALA A 236 -4.22 -1.58 -19.41
C ALA A 236 -3.88 -2.38 -20.69
N VAL A 237 -4.05 -1.76 -21.87
CA VAL A 237 -3.67 -2.35 -23.17
C VAL A 237 -2.17 -2.62 -23.21
N ASN A 238 -1.33 -1.65 -22.86
CA ASN A 238 0.12 -1.84 -22.81
C ASN A 238 0.54 -2.99 -21.88
N GLN A 239 -0.11 -3.11 -20.71
CA GLN A 239 0.15 -4.23 -19.79
C GLN A 239 -0.30 -5.57 -20.38
N ALA A 240 -1.45 -5.62 -21.05
CA ALA A 240 -1.95 -6.83 -21.71
C ALA A 240 -1.04 -7.26 -22.87
N GLU A 241 -0.58 -6.32 -23.70
CA GLU A 241 0.37 -6.56 -24.77
C GLU A 241 1.69 -7.11 -24.24
N GLN A 242 2.25 -6.50 -23.19
CA GLN A 242 3.47 -7.00 -22.54
C GLN A 242 3.31 -8.44 -22.00
N ARG A 243 2.15 -8.73 -21.39
CA ARG A 243 1.82 -10.10 -20.93
C ARG A 243 1.71 -11.07 -22.11
N MET A 244 1.07 -10.68 -23.19
CA MET A 244 0.93 -11.49 -24.40
C MET A 244 2.30 -11.78 -25.03
N THR A 245 3.18 -10.78 -25.15
CA THR A 245 4.55 -10.97 -25.62
C THR A 245 5.34 -11.92 -24.72
N ARG A 246 5.22 -11.78 -23.39
CA ARG A 246 5.87 -12.69 -22.44
C ARG A 246 5.38 -14.14 -22.59
N LEU A 247 4.07 -14.34 -22.68
CA LEU A 247 3.47 -15.67 -22.87
C LEU A 247 3.87 -16.27 -24.23
N GLY A 248 3.91 -15.45 -25.28
CA GLY A 248 4.43 -15.87 -26.59
C GLY A 248 5.87 -16.35 -26.51
N ARG A 249 6.74 -15.63 -25.79
CA ARG A 249 8.13 -16.05 -25.55
C ARG A 249 8.21 -17.40 -24.82
N VAL A 250 7.45 -17.56 -23.74
CA VAL A 250 7.39 -18.83 -22.98
C VAL A 250 6.90 -19.96 -23.88
N LEU A 251 5.87 -19.73 -24.71
CA LEU A 251 5.35 -20.74 -25.62
C LEU A 251 6.41 -21.15 -26.66
N THR A 252 7.11 -20.19 -27.26
CA THR A 252 8.22 -20.49 -28.18
C THR A 252 9.37 -21.21 -27.48
N GLU A 253 9.68 -20.89 -26.22
CA GLU A 253 10.68 -21.59 -25.42
C GLU A 253 10.25 -23.04 -25.12
N GLU A 254 8.98 -23.27 -24.79
CA GLU A 254 8.44 -24.63 -24.56
C GLU A 254 8.40 -25.45 -25.86
N GLU A 255 8.07 -24.84 -26.99
CA GLU A 255 8.18 -25.47 -28.31
C GLU A 255 9.63 -25.86 -28.62
N HIS A 256 10.60 -24.98 -28.34
CA HIS A 256 12.04 -25.32 -28.50
C HIS A 256 12.53 -26.36 -27.49
N ARG A 257 12.01 -26.37 -26.25
CA ARG A 257 12.30 -27.44 -25.26
C ARG A 257 11.80 -28.81 -25.71
N ARG A 258 10.73 -28.83 -26.51
CA ARG A 258 10.18 -30.05 -27.11
C ARG A 258 11.07 -30.57 -28.24
N ASP A 259 11.76 -29.70 -28.96
CA ASP A 259 12.59 -30.05 -30.13
C ASP A 259 14.08 -30.31 -29.81
N GLU A 260 14.64 -29.75 -28.72
CA GLU A 260 16.03 -30.01 -28.26
C GLU A 260 16.08 -30.67 -26.86
N ALA A 261 15.98 -31.99 -26.82
CA ALA A 261 15.97 -32.78 -25.58
C ALA A 261 17.38 -33.08 -25.00
N ASP A 262 18.09 -32.08 -24.47
CA ASP A 262 19.14 -32.30 -23.46
C ASP A 262 18.82 -31.56 -22.14
N PRO A 263 18.40 -32.27 -21.08
CA PRO A 263 18.07 -31.67 -19.78
C PRO A 263 19.20 -30.81 -19.18
N LYS A 264 20.47 -31.09 -19.51
CA LYS A 264 21.60 -30.32 -18.96
C LYS A 264 21.71 -28.92 -19.57
N THR A 265 21.48 -28.76 -20.86
CA THR A 265 21.50 -27.44 -21.51
C THR A 265 20.32 -26.58 -21.09
N ILE A 266 19.15 -27.19 -20.87
CA ILE A 266 17.96 -26.51 -20.34
C ILE A 266 18.19 -26.00 -18.91
N ILE A 267 18.73 -26.85 -18.02
CA ILE A 267 19.06 -26.43 -16.65
C ILE A 267 20.10 -25.30 -16.65
N GLN A 268 21.07 -25.32 -17.56
CA GLN A 268 22.03 -24.22 -17.68
C GLN A 268 21.40 -22.93 -18.20
N LYS A 269 20.47 -22.97 -19.17
CA LYS A 269 19.73 -21.80 -19.63
C LYS A 269 18.86 -21.21 -18.51
N LEU A 270 18.09 -22.04 -17.82
CA LEU A 270 17.27 -21.63 -16.67
C LEU A 270 18.11 -21.04 -15.53
N ARG A 271 19.28 -21.60 -15.24
CA ARG A 271 20.19 -21.03 -14.22
C ARG A 271 20.70 -19.64 -14.62
N ARG A 272 21.01 -19.42 -15.90
CA ARG A 272 21.40 -18.09 -16.40
C ARG A 272 20.23 -17.11 -16.32
N GLU A 273 19.02 -17.51 -16.67
CA GLU A 273 17.83 -16.66 -16.54
C GLU A 273 17.50 -16.33 -15.08
N ILE A 274 17.65 -17.28 -14.16
CA ILE A 274 17.49 -17.04 -12.72
C ILE A 274 18.53 -16.03 -12.24
N GLU A 275 19.79 -16.15 -12.66
CA GLU A 275 20.84 -15.20 -12.25
C GLU A 275 20.59 -13.79 -12.82
N VAL A 276 20.14 -13.69 -14.08
CA VAL A 276 19.77 -12.41 -14.70
C VAL A 276 18.54 -11.80 -14.02
N ASN A 277 17.52 -12.60 -13.72
CA ASN A 277 16.34 -12.14 -12.99
C ASN A 277 16.68 -11.72 -11.56
N ARG A 278 17.63 -12.41 -10.90
CA ARG A 278 18.11 -12.05 -9.57
C ARG A 278 18.83 -10.71 -9.59
N TYR A 279 19.73 -10.48 -10.55
CA TYR A 279 20.35 -9.16 -10.75
C TYR A 279 19.32 -8.05 -11.03
N LEU A 280 18.32 -8.33 -11.89
CA LEU A 280 17.28 -7.35 -12.19
C LEU A 280 16.45 -6.99 -10.95
N ILE A 281 16.07 -7.96 -10.12
CA ILE A 281 15.24 -7.75 -8.93
C ILE A 281 16.06 -7.08 -7.81
N ASP A 282 17.22 -7.66 -7.48
CA ASP A 282 17.98 -7.31 -6.28
C ASP A 282 18.79 -6.02 -6.46
N GLU A 283 19.26 -5.72 -7.66
CA GLU A 283 20.08 -4.51 -7.89
C GLU A 283 19.30 -3.44 -8.66
N LYS A 284 18.81 -3.77 -9.86
CA LYS A 284 18.29 -2.75 -10.78
C LYS A 284 16.92 -2.21 -10.39
N LEU A 285 15.93 -3.10 -10.21
CA LEU A 285 14.56 -2.72 -9.86
C LEU A 285 14.50 -2.09 -8.47
N GLU A 286 15.30 -2.57 -7.52
CA GLU A 286 15.39 -1.97 -6.20
C GLU A 286 15.98 -0.55 -6.27
N HIS A 287 17.04 -0.34 -7.04
CA HIS A 287 17.61 0.99 -7.28
C HIS A 287 16.62 1.94 -7.95
N ASP A 288 15.93 1.48 -9.01
CA ASP A 288 14.94 2.28 -9.73
C ASP A 288 13.72 2.62 -8.85
N LEU A 289 13.24 1.67 -8.04
CA LEU A 289 12.16 1.90 -7.07
C LEU A 289 12.55 2.92 -6.02
N ASN A 290 13.75 2.82 -5.46
CA ASN A 290 14.23 3.76 -4.45
C ASN A 290 14.42 5.16 -5.06
N THR A 291 14.91 5.26 -6.29
CA THR A 291 15.00 6.53 -7.02
C THR A 291 13.61 7.13 -7.30
N LEU A 292 12.63 6.30 -7.68
CA LEU A 292 11.27 6.78 -7.90
C LEU A 292 10.57 7.21 -6.60
N LYS A 293 10.77 6.46 -5.50
CA LYS A 293 10.27 6.82 -4.16
C LYS A 293 10.85 8.14 -3.68
N THR A 294 12.16 8.33 -3.80
CA THR A 294 12.82 9.59 -3.41
C THR A 294 12.33 10.77 -4.27
N ASN A 295 12.16 10.58 -5.58
CA ASN A 295 11.56 11.59 -6.45
C ASN A 295 10.11 11.94 -6.04
N LEU A 296 9.31 10.93 -5.69
CA LEU A 296 7.94 11.12 -5.23
C LEU A 296 7.88 11.87 -3.90
N GLU A 297 8.76 11.53 -2.95
CA GLU A 297 8.91 12.29 -1.70
C GLU A 297 9.30 13.75 -1.95
N VAL A 298 10.21 14.02 -2.89
CA VAL A 298 10.62 15.39 -3.25
C VAL A 298 9.43 16.15 -3.85
N VAL A 299 8.68 15.56 -4.77
CA VAL A 299 7.48 16.17 -5.36
C VAL A 299 6.40 16.41 -4.31
N GLN A 300 6.18 15.46 -3.40
CA GLN A 300 5.26 15.63 -2.28
C GLN A 300 5.68 16.75 -1.34
N ARG A 301 6.98 16.88 -1.02
CA ARG A 301 7.50 18.02 -0.24
C ARG A 301 7.28 19.35 -0.97
N ILE A 302 7.48 19.40 -2.28
CA ILE A 302 7.25 20.61 -3.09
C ILE A 302 5.75 20.98 -3.09
N LEU A 303 4.86 20.00 -3.21
CA LEU A 303 3.40 20.24 -3.15
C LEU A 303 2.92 20.65 -1.75
N ALA A 304 3.58 20.15 -0.70
CA ALA A 304 3.29 20.51 0.69
C ALA A 304 3.81 21.90 1.08
N GLN A 305 4.77 22.46 0.33
CA GLN A 305 5.26 23.82 0.54
C GLN A 305 4.25 24.85 -0.02
N PRO A 306 3.74 25.78 0.81
CA PRO A 306 2.81 26.79 0.33
C PRO A 306 3.57 27.84 -0.49
N ASN A 307 3.17 28.02 -1.75
CA ASN A 307 3.64 29.05 -2.68
C ASN A 307 5.12 28.98 -3.12
N ALA A 308 5.61 27.82 -3.57
CA ALA A 308 6.84 27.78 -4.35
C ALA A 308 6.68 28.62 -5.64
N THR A 309 7.34 29.79 -5.70
CA THR A 309 7.21 30.70 -6.84
C THR A 309 8.25 30.32 -7.91
N LYS A 310 7.96 30.54 -9.20
CA LYS A 310 8.90 30.26 -10.29
C LYS A 310 10.31 30.86 -10.05
N ALA A 311 10.36 32.02 -9.39
CA ALA A 311 11.60 32.68 -8.98
C ALA A 311 12.45 31.89 -7.97
N ASP A 312 11.84 31.09 -7.09
CA ASP A 312 12.57 30.27 -6.12
C ASP A 312 13.17 29.03 -6.79
N VAL A 313 12.44 28.45 -7.76
CA VAL A 313 12.95 27.37 -8.62
C VAL A 313 14.11 27.85 -9.48
N ASP A 314 14.03 29.06 -10.03
CA ASP A 314 15.10 29.64 -10.85
C ASP A 314 16.36 29.94 -10.02
N LYS A 315 16.22 30.40 -8.77
CA LYS A 315 17.36 30.54 -7.83
C LYS A 315 18.00 29.19 -7.47
N LEU A 316 17.19 28.14 -7.28
CA LEU A 316 17.71 26.80 -7.03
C LEU A 316 18.45 26.25 -8.25
N LYS A 317 17.97 26.51 -9.47
CA LYS A 317 18.67 26.15 -10.71
C LYS A 317 20.00 26.88 -10.84
N GLU A 318 20.03 28.18 -10.59
CA GLU A 318 21.26 28.96 -10.61
C GLU A 318 22.27 28.46 -9.57
N ARG A 319 21.78 28.06 -8.38
CA ARG A 319 22.62 27.44 -7.35
C ARG A 319 23.14 26.06 -7.76
N ILE A 320 22.33 25.25 -8.44
CA ILE A 320 22.75 23.96 -8.98
C ILE A 320 23.80 24.15 -10.08
N GLU A 321 23.64 25.13 -10.97
CA GLU A 321 24.63 25.45 -12.00
C GLU A 321 25.95 25.93 -11.39
N GLN A 322 25.90 26.79 -10.36
CA GLN A 322 27.08 27.21 -9.61
C GLN A 322 27.78 26.01 -8.95
N LEU A 323 27.04 25.16 -8.22
CA LEU A 323 27.61 23.98 -7.58
C LEU A 323 28.14 22.96 -8.59
N ASN A 324 27.49 22.78 -9.73
CA ASN A 324 27.99 21.92 -10.80
C ASN A 324 29.27 22.47 -11.41
N SER A 325 29.38 23.80 -11.59
CA SER A 325 30.62 24.42 -12.05
C SER A 325 31.74 24.27 -11.02
N GLU A 326 31.45 24.41 -9.73
CA GLU A 326 32.40 24.20 -8.64
C GLU A 326 32.84 22.73 -8.55
N CYS A 327 31.90 21.79 -8.65
CA CYS A 327 32.19 20.35 -8.75
C CYS A 327 33.04 20.02 -9.98
N MET A 328 32.78 20.66 -11.13
CA MET A 328 33.55 20.45 -12.35
C MET A 328 34.97 21.05 -12.23
N GLU A 329 35.12 22.20 -11.59
CA GLU A 329 36.42 22.79 -11.29
C GLU A 329 37.22 21.93 -10.30
N LEU A 330 36.57 21.40 -9.26
CA LEU A 330 37.16 20.47 -8.29
C LEU A 330 37.53 19.13 -8.94
N ALA A 331 36.70 18.61 -9.86
CA ALA A 331 37.00 17.42 -10.64
C ALA A 331 38.22 17.67 -11.55
N LEU A 332 38.27 18.79 -12.26
CA LEU A 332 39.43 19.16 -13.07
C LEU A 332 40.69 19.43 -12.23
N GLN A 333 40.56 19.98 -11.01
CA GLN A 333 41.68 20.11 -10.08
C GLN A 333 42.16 18.76 -9.56
N ARG A 334 41.24 17.82 -9.28
CA ARG A 334 41.56 16.44 -8.93
C ARG A 334 42.26 15.74 -10.09
N ASP A 335 41.72 15.82 -11.30
CA ASP A 335 42.28 15.15 -12.47
C ASP A 335 43.65 15.72 -12.84
N ARG A 336 43.87 17.04 -12.70
CA ARG A 336 45.21 17.66 -12.83
C ARG A 336 46.19 17.23 -11.74
N ARG A 337 45.70 16.94 -10.53
CA ARG A 337 46.50 16.43 -9.40
C ARG A 337 46.84 14.95 -9.59
N ASP A 338 45.91 14.18 -10.14
CA ASP A 338 46.03 12.77 -10.50
C ASP A 338 46.90 12.55 -11.75
N GLU A 339 46.98 13.51 -12.69
CA GLU A 339 47.96 13.49 -13.79
C GLU A 339 49.37 13.87 -13.32
N ALA A 340 49.48 14.69 -12.27
CA ALA A 340 50.75 15.12 -11.69
C ALA A 340 51.36 14.09 -10.72
N SER A 341 50.54 13.24 -10.10
CA SER A 341 51.00 12.03 -9.40
C SER A 341 50.90 10.83 -10.34
N GLU A 342 51.97 10.09 -10.61
CA GLU A 342 51.90 8.82 -11.36
C GLU A 342 51.12 7.72 -10.58
N ASP A 343 49.86 7.96 -10.29
CA ASP A 343 49.06 7.10 -9.42
C ASP A 343 48.32 6.07 -10.27
N LYS A 344 48.71 4.80 -10.11
CA LYS A 344 48.22 3.63 -10.86
C LYS A 344 46.69 3.46 -10.78
N LEU A 345 46.02 4.16 -9.87
CA LEU A 345 44.57 4.20 -9.69
C LEU A 345 43.81 4.92 -10.82
N ALA A 346 44.43 5.86 -11.53
CA ALA A 346 43.79 6.52 -12.68
C ALA A 346 43.49 5.52 -13.81
N ILE A 347 44.38 4.53 -14.00
CA ILE A 347 44.20 3.43 -14.97
C ILE A 347 43.00 2.57 -14.56
N TYR A 348 42.87 2.21 -13.29
CA TYR A 348 41.73 1.40 -12.80
C TYR A 348 40.39 2.11 -12.92
N ARG A 349 40.33 3.43 -12.69
CA ARG A 349 39.10 4.23 -12.89
C ARG A 349 38.70 4.30 -14.37
N HIS A 350 39.67 4.46 -15.27
CA HIS A 350 39.39 4.43 -16.71
C HIS A 350 39.00 3.03 -17.18
N GLN A 351 39.53 1.98 -16.55
CA GLN A 351 39.15 0.58 -16.79
C GLN A 351 37.74 0.27 -16.28
N GLU A 352 37.32 0.86 -15.16
CA GLU A 352 35.97 0.77 -14.61
C GLU A 352 34.94 1.55 -15.45
N GLU A 353 35.32 2.72 -15.99
CA GLU A 353 34.51 3.45 -16.98
C GLU A 353 34.38 2.69 -18.29
N LEU A 354 35.45 2.04 -18.76
CA LEU A 354 35.42 1.13 -19.92
C LEU A 354 34.51 -0.08 -19.65
N GLU A 355 34.59 -0.71 -18.47
CA GLU A 355 33.67 -1.79 -18.09
C GLU A 355 32.22 -1.31 -17.97
N ASN A 356 31.96 -0.13 -17.41
CA ASN A 356 30.60 0.41 -17.30
C ASN A 356 30.04 0.82 -18.66
N THR A 357 30.85 1.38 -19.55
CA THR A 357 30.44 1.68 -20.92
C THR A 357 30.25 0.41 -21.75
N GLU A 358 31.06 -0.63 -21.53
CA GLU A 358 30.89 -1.95 -22.12
C GLU A 358 29.61 -2.65 -21.60
N LYS A 359 29.32 -2.56 -20.30
CA LYS A 359 28.04 -2.98 -19.70
C LYS A 359 26.86 -2.22 -20.31
N LEU A 360 26.94 -0.89 -20.43
CA LEU A 360 25.91 -0.09 -21.12
C LEU A 360 25.74 -0.46 -22.60
N LEU A 361 26.82 -0.81 -23.30
CA LEU A 361 26.80 -1.27 -24.69
C LEU A 361 26.15 -2.66 -24.80
N THR A 362 26.42 -3.56 -23.87
CA THR A 362 25.74 -4.87 -23.80
C THR A 362 24.25 -4.70 -23.46
N GLU A 363 23.91 -3.72 -22.61
CA GLU A 363 22.53 -3.39 -22.27
C GLU A 363 21.78 -2.77 -23.46
N LYS A 364 22.41 -1.85 -24.20
CA LYS A 364 21.84 -1.33 -25.46
C LYS A 364 21.72 -2.38 -26.55
N LYS A 365 22.66 -3.33 -26.65
CA LYS A 365 22.56 -4.48 -27.57
C LYS A 365 21.40 -5.40 -27.18
N ARG A 366 21.17 -5.62 -25.88
CA ARG A 366 20.03 -6.40 -25.38
C ARG A 366 18.70 -5.69 -25.63
N GLU A 367 18.61 -4.39 -25.36
CA GLU A 367 17.42 -3.59 -25.70
C GLU A 367 17.13 -3.55 -27.20
N LEU A 368 18.17 -3.47 -28.05
CA LEU A 368 18.02 -3.54 -29.50
C LEU A 368 17.60 -4.94 -29.97
N SER A 369 18.08 -5.99 -29.31
CA SER A 369 17.65 -7.38 -29.55
C SER A 369 16.19 -7.60 -29.13
N GLU A 370 15.76 -7.05 -28.00
CA GLU A 370 14.38 -7.10 -27.51
C GLU A 370 13.43 -6.27 -28.39
N LYS A 371 13.88 -5.12 -28.91
CA LYS A 371 13.09 -4.28 -29.84
C LYS A 371 13.07 -4.79 -31.29
N SER A 372 14.07 -5.58 -31.72
CA SER A 372 14.18 -6.03 -33.12
C SER A 372 13.48 -7.35 -33.43
N GLY A 373 13.11 -8.17 -32.43
CA GLY A 373 12.28 -9.38 -32.62
C GLY A 373 12.74 -10.38 -33.71
N LYS A 374 13.98 -10.29 -34.17
CA LYS A 374 14.58 -11.14 -35.20
C LYS A 374 16.00 -11.44 -34.82
N GLU A 375 16.20 -12.66 -34.38
CA GLU A 375 17.50 -13.25 -34.12
C GLU A 375 18.12 -13.66 -35.46
N GLU A 376 18.98 -12.83 -36.04
CA GLU A 376 19.89 -13.29 -37.11
C GLU A 376 21.04 -12.30 -37.35
N VAL A 377 22.23 -12.60 -36.83
CA VAL A 377 23.51 -12.47 -37.56
C VAL A 377 24.52 -13.46 -36.96
N VAL A 378 24.49 -14.72 -37.42
CA VAL A 378 25.67 -15.59 -37.33
C VAL A 378 26.66 -15.12 -38.37
N THR A 379 27.82 -14.65 -37.92
CA THR A 379 28.86 -14.16 -38.83
C THR A 379 29.36 -15.32 -39.70
N SER A 380 29.22 -15.19 -41.03
CA SER A 380 29.59 -16.12 -42.11
C SER A 380 30.98 -16.79 -41.99
N VAL A 381 31.86 -16.20 -41.17
CA VAL A 381 33.23 -16.67 -40.93
C VAL A 381 33.28 -17.93 -40.03
N GLN A 382 32.32 -18.15 -39.14
CA GLN A 382 32.31 -19.34 -38.26
C GLN A 382 31.76 -20.60 -38.95
N TYR A 383 30.86 -20.45 -39.93
CA TYR A 383 30.29 -21.58 -40.69
C TYR A 383 31.35 -22.30 -41.56
N LYS A 384 32.32 -21.55 -42.10
CA LYS A 384 33.43 -22.12 -42.90
C LYS A 384 34.43 -22.93 -42.06
N LEU A 385 34.57 -22.63 -40.76
CA LEU A 385 35.49 -23.35 -39.87
C LEU A 385 34.90 -24.70 -39.39
N LEU A 386 33.57 -24.79 -39.30
CA LEU A 386 32.86 -25.99 -38.85
C LEU A 386 32.71 -27.05 -39.97
N LEU A 387 32.50 -26.61 -41.22
CA LEU A 387 32.43 -27.49 -42.39
C LEU A 387 33.75 -28.22 -42.69
N ASN A 388 34.90 -27.60 -42.39
CA ASN A 388 36.21 -28.25 -42.53
C ASN A 388 36.50 -29.29 -41.43
N LYS A 389 35.83 -29.22 -40.27
CA LYS A 389 35.97 -30.22 -39.20
C LYS A 389 35.06 -31.44 -39.39
N LEU A 390 33.98 -31.31 -40.16
CA LEU A 390 33.06 -32.41 -40.48
C LEU A 390 33.48 -33.25 -41.69
N ARG A 391 34.48 -32.80 -42.48
CA ARG A 391 34.97 -33.53 -43.66
C ARG A 391 36.06 -34.58 -43.37
N ASN A 392 36.57 -34.66 -42.14
CA ASN A 392 37.69 -35.55 -41.76
C ASN A 392 37.33 -36.65 -40.73
N LYS A 393 36.05 -37.00 -40.57
CA LYS A 393 35.63 -38.17 -39.78
C LYS A 393 34.60 -39.06 -40.49
N SER A 394 34.82 -39.28 -41.78
CA SER A 394 34.27 -40.44 -42.49
C SER A 394 35.44 -41.33 -42.90
N ASN A 395 35.53 -42.51 -42.28
CA ASN A 395 36.19 -43.75 -42.71
C ASN A 395 36.88 -44.47 -41.54
N LYS A 396 36.18 -45.41 -40.90
CA LYS A 396 36.67 -46.76 -40.59
C LYS A 396 35.62 -47.62 -39.88
N ALA A 397 35.61 -48.90 -40.28
CA ALA A 397 35.05 -50.09 -39.64
C ALA A 397 33.61 -50.48 -40.03
N GLU A 398 33.55 -51.25 -41.13
CA GLU A 398 32.51 -52.21 -41.47
C GLU A 398 32.48 -53.40 -40.48
N GLY A 399 31.29 -54.00 -40.33
CA GLY A 399 31.14 -55.47 -40.30
C GLY A 399 30.80 -56.12 -38.95
N ARG A 400 29.52 -56.44 -38.74
CA ARG A 400 28.94 -57.81 -38.71
C ARG A 400 27.60 -57.81 -37.99
N GLY A 401 26.55 -58.25 -38.68
CA GLY A 401 25.26 -58.60 -38.07
C GLY A 401 25.26 -60.05 -37.57
N VAL A 402 24.35 -60.37 -36.66
CA VAL A 402 23.54 -61.60 -36.60
C VAL A 402 22.27 -61.28 -35.77
N ILE A 403 21.18 -61.86 -36.25
CA ILE A 403 19.77 -61.81 -35.87
C ILE A 403 19.52 -62.67 -34.62
N GLU A 404 18.56 -62.32 -33.76
CA GLU A 404 17.47 -63.22 -33.33
C GLU A 404 16.47 -62.53 -32.39
N LYS A 405 15.20 -62.66 -32.76
CA LYS A 405 13.99 -62.47 -31.95
C LYS A 405 13.31 -63.83 -31.82
N LEU A 406 12.35 -63.91 -30.89
CA LEU A 406 11.37 -64.99 -30.61
C LEU A 406 11.89 -66.00 -29.55
N ASP A 407 11.14 -66.51 -28.58
CA ASP A 407 9.80 -66.25 -28.02
C ASP A 407 9.70 -67.05 -26.70
N GLU A 408 8.71 -66.67 -25.88
CA GLU A 408 7.84 -67.45 -24.97
C GLU A 408 8.32 -68.64 -24.10
N ASP A 409 7.70 -68.66 -22.91
CA ASP A 409 7.45 -69.78 -22.00
C ASP A 409 8.61 -70.42 -21.23
N THR A 410 8.73 -70.03 -19.94
CA THR A 410 8.69 -71.02 -18.84
C THR A 410 8.27 -70.34 -17.53
N ILE A 411 7.01 -70.51 -17.14
CA ILE A 411 6.54 -70.33 -15.77
C ILE A 411 6.62 -71.69 -15.04
N GLN A 412 7.02 -71.63 -13.76
CA GLN A 412 6.83 -72.64 -12.71
C GLN A 412 7.66 -73.93 -12.77
N ASN A 413 8.60 -74.05 -11.81
CA ASN A 413 8.70 -75.29 -11.05
C ASN A 413 9.08 -75.06 -9.57
N VAL A 414 8.16 -75.56 -8.75
CA VAL A 414 8.08 -75.61 -7.30
C VAL A 414 9.35 -76.22 -6.71
N HIS A 415 10.09 -75.46 -5.89
CA HIS A 415 11.14 -76.02 -5.04
C HIS A 415 10.54 -76.46 -3.69
N GLN A 416 10.76 -77.75 -3.42
CA GLN A 416 10.21 -78.52 -2.32
C GLN A 416 10.82 -78.12 -0.96
N ARG A 417 9.97 -78.15 0.07
CA ARG A 417 10.33 -77.96 1.49
C ARG A 417 11.33 -79.02 1.99
N PRO A 418 12.35 -78.67 2.80
CA PRO A 418 13.18 -79.65 3.49
C PRO A 418 12.45 -80.27 4.70
N LYS A 419 12.60 -81.59 4.86
CA LYS A 419 12.05 -82.39 5.96
C LYS A 419 12.74 -82.04 7.28
N THR A 420 11.94 -81.79 8.32
CA THR A 420 12.38 -81.55 9.70
C THR A 420 13.01 -82.80 10.33
N ALA A 421 14.31 -82.78 10.55
CA ALA A 421 14.97 -83.63 11.54
C ALA A 421 14.74 -83.02 12.94
N LYS A 422 14.29 -83.82 13.91
CA LYS A 422 14.14 -83.40 15.31
C LYS A 422 15.51 -83.10 15.94
N PRO A 423 15.76 -81.91 16.51
CA PRO A 423 16.79 -81.73 17.51
C PRO A 423 16.21 -81.94 18.91
N LYS A 424 17.10 -82.44 19.78
CA LYS A 424 16.88 -82.75 21.19
C LYS A 424 16.61 -81.48 22.01
N SER A 425 15.86 -81.67 23.09
CA SER A 425 15.57 -80.69 24.13
C SER A 425 16.83 -80.05 24.71
N VAL A 426 17.16 -78.82 24.29
CA VAL A 426 17.81 -77.78 25.11
C VAL A 426 17.42 -76.42 24.51
N ASP A 427 17.05 -75.47 25.37
CA ASP A 427 16.73 -74.06 25.10
C ASP A 427 15.26 -73.69 24.77
N ILE A 428 14.33 -74.04 25.66
CA ILE A 428 13.01 -73.36 25.75
C ILE A 428 13.19 -71.84 25.89
N GLU A 429 14.21 -71.40 26.64
CA GLU A 429 14.54 -69.98 26.81
C GLU A 429 15.00 -69.29 25.51
N ARG A 430 15.82 -69.92 24.65
CA ARG A 430 16.14 -69.31 23.34
C ARG A 430 14.92 -69.24 22.43
N LEU A 431 14.05 -70.24 22.46
CA LEU A 431 12.81 -70.19 21.68
C LEU A 431 11.88 -69.09 22.19
N LYS A 432 11.78 -68.87 23.50
CA LYS A 432 11.05 -67.73 24.07
C LYS A 432 11.67 -66.39 23.66
N GLU A 433 13.00 -66.28 23.69
CA GLU A 433 13.72 -65.07 23.25
C GLU A 433 13.48 -64.80 21.75
N MET A 434 13.55 -65.82 20.91
CA MET A 434 13.26 -65.70 19.47
C MET A 434 11.79 -65.34 19.21
N VAL A 435 10.85 -65.94 19.95
CA VAL A 435 9.43 -65.58 19.85
C VAL A 435 9.20 -64.13 20.31
N LYS A 436 9.90 -63.68 21.35
CA LYS A 436 9.85 -62.29 21.81
C LYS A 436 10.41 -61.33 20.76
N GLN A 437 11.57 -61.63 20.17
CA GLN A 437 12.15 -60.84 19.09
C GLN A 437 11.26 -60.81 17.84
N ILE A 438 10.63 -61.93 17.48
CA ILE A 438 9.67 -61.99 16.38
C ILE A 438 8.42 -61.17 16.70
N ASN A 439 7.90 -61.23 17.93
CA ASN A 439 6.76 -60.42 18.34
C ASN A 439 7.11 -58.93 18.33
N GLU A 440 8.29 -58.53 18.83
CA GLU A 440 8.78 -57.15 18.77
C GLU A 440 8.93 -56.67 17.31
N GLN A 441 9.46 -57.51 16.41
CA GLN A 441 9.53 -57.19 14.98
C GLN A 441 8.14 -57.08 14.33
N ILE A 442 7.18 -57.91 14.73
CA ILE A 442 5.80 -57.82 14.25
C ILE A 442 5.13 -56.53 14.75
N GLU A 443 5.35 -56.17 16.02
CA GLU A 443 4.86 -54.91 16.61
C GLU A 443 5.44 -53.70 15.87
N GLU A 444 6.74 -53.72 15.58
CA GLU A 444 7.42 -52.65 14.85
C GLU A 444 6.90 -52.52 13.40
N GLN A 445 6.63 -53.64 12.73
CA GLN A 445 6.03 -53.62 11.39
C GLN A 445 4.57 -53.16 11.43
N ARG A 446 3.80 -53.50 12.47
CA ARG A 446 2.44 -52.98 12.67
C ARG A 446 2.44 -51.47 12.86
N ASN A 447 3.34 -50.94 13.68
CA ASN A 447 3.47 -49.49 13.88
C ASN A 447 3.80 -48.77 12.56
N LYS A 448 4.71 -49.32 11.73
CA LYS A 448 5.01 -48.76 10.41
C LYS A 448 3.81 -48.76 9.47
N VAL A 449 2.98 -49.81 9.52
CA VAL A 449 1.74 -49.88 8.73
C VAL A 449 0.72 -48.85 9.22
N ASP A 450 0.60 -48.67 10.53
CA ASP A 450 -0.29 -47.67 11.12
C ASP A 450 0.16 -46.25 10.76
N ASP A 451 1.46 -45.96 10.80
CA ASP A 451 2.03 -44.68 10.37
C ASP A 451 1.72 -44.39 8.88
N ILE A 452 1.89 -45.39 8.01
CA ILE A 452 1.56 -45.27 6.58
C ILE A 452 0.05 -45.03 6.38
N ASN A 453 -0.82 -45.71 7.15
CA ASN A 453 -2.26 -45.49 7.05
C ASN A 453 -2.65 -44.07 7.48
N VAL A 454 -2.04 -43.52 8.52
CA VAL A 454 -2.24 -42.13 8.95
C VAL A 454 -1.78 -41.14 7.87
N GLU A 455 -0.66 -41.41 7.18
CA GLU A 455 -0.21 -40.60 6.05
C GLU A 455 -1.16 -40.67 4.85
N ILE A 456 -1.69 -41.86 4.55
CA ILE A 456 -2.69 -42.07 3.49
C ILE A 456 -3.97 -41.30 3.80
N ASP A 457 -4.50 -41.38 5.03
CA ASP A 457 -5.70 -40.65 5.44
C ASP A 457 -5.50 -39.14 5.36
N ARG A 458 -4.32 -38.65 5.77
CA ARG A 458 -3.95 -37.24 5.63
C ARG A 458 -3.91 -36.80 4.16
N PHE A 459 -3.32 -37.62 3.29
CA PHE A 459 -3.26 -37.36 1.85
C PHE A 459 -4.66 -37.35 1.21
N TYR A 460 -5.57 -38.24 1.62
CA TYR A 460 -6.95 -38.22 1.14
C TYR A 460 -7.70 -36.97 1.59
N LEU A 461 -7.51 -36.53 2.85
CA LEU A 461 -8.13 -35.32 3.36
C LEU A 461 -7.60 -34.08 2.62
N GLU A 462 -6.28 -33.97 2.45
CA GLU A 462 -5.65 -32.85 1.74
C GLU A 462 -6.10 -32.79 0.26
N ASN A 463 -6.23 -33.93 -0.42
CA ASN A 463 -6.75 -33.94 -1.79
C ASN A 463 -8.24 -33.60 -1.86
N LYS A 464 -9.02 -33.98 -0.85
CA LYS A 464 -10.44 -33.60 -0.77
C LYS A 464 -10.57 -32.08 -0.62
N GLU A 465 -9.82 -31.47 0.29
CA GLU A 465 -9.80 -30.02 0.48
C GLU A 465 -9.33 -29.28 -0.79
N LYS A 466 -8.27 -29.77 -1.45
CA LYS A 466 -7.81 -29.21 -2.73
C LYS A 466 -8.85 -29.33 -3.84
N ASN A 467 -9.60 -30.44 -3.91
CA ASN A 467 -10.68 -30.60 -4.87
C ASN A 467 -11.86 -29.67 -4.57
N GLU A 468 -12.26 -29.50 -3.32
CA GLU A 468 -13.27 -28.52 -2.92
C GLU A 468 -12.82 -27.08 -3.25
N GLY A 469 -11.53 -26.77 -3.03
CA GLY A 469 -10.88 -25.54 -3.47
C GLY A 469 -10.90 -25.35 -5.00
N PHE A 470 -10.71 -26.42 -5.77
CA PHE A 470 -10.80 -26.37 -7.23
C PHE A 470 -12.21 -26.03 -7.71
N TYR A 471 -13.25 -26.66 -7.13
CA TYR A 471 -14.64 -26.39 -7.53
C TYR A 471 -15.11 -24.98 -7.16
N THR A 472 -14.67 -24.46 -6.00
CA THR A 472 -14.94 -23.06 -5.62
C THR A 472 -14.26 -22.08 -6.57
N LEU A 473 -12.97 -22.27 -6.85
CA LEU A 473 -12.24 -21.44 -7.80
C LEU A 473 -12.81 -21.54 -9.23
N LYS A 474 -13.31 -22.72 -9.62
CA LYS A 474 -13.97 -22.91 -10.90
C LYS A 474 -15.30 -22.15 -10.98
N ALA A 475 -16.09 -22.15 -9.91
CA ALA A 475 -17.32 -21.36 -9.82
C ALA A 475 -17.04 -19.84 -9.85
N GLU A 476 -15.99 -19.38 -9.17
CA GLU A 476 -15.54 -17.99 -9.24
C GLU A 476 -15.12 -17.61 -10.67
N LEU A 477 -14.37 -18.47 -11.36
CA LEU A 477 -13.98 -18.24 -12.74
C LEU A 477 -15.19 -18.13 -13.68
N ASP A 478 -16.19 -18.98 -13.50
CA ASP A 478 -17.41 -18.96 -14.30
C ASP A 478 -18.22 -17.67 -14.03
N ASN A 479 -18.26 -17.18 -12.78
CA ASN A 479 -18.85 -15.88 -12.43
C ASN A 479 -18.11 -14.71 -13.10
N TYR A 480 -16.77 -14.69 -13.06
CA TYR A 480 -15.98 -13.66 -13.74
C TYR A 480 -16.19 -13.68 -15.26
N GLN A 481 -16.37 -14.85 -15.86
CA GLN A 481 -16.69 -14.97 -17.29
C GLN A 481 -18.07 -14.40 -17.62
N GLU A 482 -19.07 -14.56 -16.74
CA GLU A 482 -20.37 -13.90 -16.90
C GLU A 482 -20.31 -12.39 -16.72
N GLU A 483 -19.57 -11.91 -15.73
CA GLU A 483 -19.35 -10.47 -15.53
C GLU A 483 -18.65 -9.84 -16.73
N PHE A 484 -17.61 -10.49 -17.26
CA PHE A 484 -16.94 -10.05 -18.48
C PHE A 484 -17.91 -9.95 -19.66
N LYS A 485 -18.80 -10.93 -19.84
CA LYS A 485 -19.83 -10.87 -20.89
C LYS A 485 -20.77 -9.68 -20.70
N ARG A 486 -21.28 -9.47 -19.47
CA ARG A 486 -22.15 -8.31 -19.16
C ARG A 486 -21.45 -6.99 -19.42
N GLU A 487 -20.16 -6.90 -19.11
CA GLU A 487 -19.35 -5.71 -19.32
C GLU A 487 -19.06 -5.47 -20.81
N THR A 488 -18.83 -6.53 -21.60
CA THR A 488 -18.72 -6.40 -23.06
C THR A 488 -20.03 -5.92 -23.70
N GLU A 489 -21.17 -6.46 -23.29
CA GLU A 489 -22.49 -6.01 -23.77
C GLU A 489 -22.75 -4.55 -23.38
N LEU A 490 -22.39 -4.15 -22.16
CA LEU A 490 -22.49 -2.76 -21.72
C LEU A 490 -21.60 -1.85 -22.56
N ASN A 491 -20.36 -2.25 -22.84
CA ASN A 491 -19.44 -1.48 -23.68
C ASN A 491 -19.98 -1.31 -25.11
N GLU A 492 -20.60 -2.33 -25.70
CA GLU A 492 -21.27 -2.23 -26.99
C GLU A 492 -22.48 -1.27 -26.97
N THR A 493 -23.21 -1.19 -25.85
CA THR A 493 -24.29 -0.18 -25.71
C THR A 493 -23.74 1.24 -25.59
N VAL A 494 -22.62 1.41 -24.87
CA VAL A 494 -21.93 2.68 -24.70
C VAL A 494 -21.35 3.17 -26.03
N GLU A 495 -20.71 2.29 -26.80
CA GLU A 495 -20.21 2.60 -28.15
C GLU A 495 -21.33 3.06 -29.10
N ARG A 496 -22.49 2.40 -29.05
CA ARG A 496 -23.68 2.83 -29.80
C ARG A 496 -24.19 4.20 -29.35
N ALA A 497 -24.18 4.47 -28.05
CA ALA A 497 -24.54 5.78 -27.52
C ALA A 497 -23.55 6.87 -27.95
N TYR A 498 -22.25 6.59 -27.94
CA TYR A 498 -21.21 7.49 -28.45
C TYR A 498 -21.39 7.80 -29.93
N HIS A 499 -21.61 6.80 -30.78
CA HIS A 499 -21.88 7.01 -32.20
C HIS A 499 -23.13 7.89 -32.43
N THR A 500 -24.18 7.70 -31.62
CA THR A 500 -25.40 8.51 -31.70
C THR A 500 -25.13 9.97 -31.29
N LEU A 501 -24.36 10.18 -30.23
CA LEU A 501 -23.97 11.51 -29.77
C LEU A 501 -23.05 12.22 -30.77
N GLU A 502 -22.10 11.51 -31.39
CA GLU A 502 -21.21 12.10 -32.40
C GLU A 502 -22.00 12.55 -33.63
N LYS A 503 -22.99 11.75 -34.06
CA LYS A 503 -23.91 12.16 -35.14
C LYS A 503 -24.70 13.42 -34.78
N GLN A 504 -25.24 13.51 -33.56
CA GLN A 504 -25.93 14.72 -33.09
C GLN A 504 -25.01 15.94 -33.01
N ARG A 505 -23.74 15.74 -32.64
CA ARG A 505 -22.71 16.77 -32.61
C ARG A 505 -22.40 17.28 -34.02
N GLU A 506 -22.26 16.39 -35.00
CA GLU A 506 -22.08 16.76 -36.40
C GLU A 506 -23.26 17.58 -36.94
N GLU A 507 -24.50 17.16 -36.65
CA GLU A 507 -25.72 17.89 -37.01
C GLU A 507 -25.73 19.30 -36.37
N CYS A 508 -25.39 19.42 -35.09
CA CYS A 508 -25.25 20.71 -34.41
C CYS A 508 -24.16 21.59 -35.03
N ASN A 509 -23.00 21.02 -35.39
CA ASN A 509 -21.91 21.76 -36.02
C ASN A 509 -22.31 22.27 -37.41
N GLN A 510 -23.08 21.50 -38.17
CA GLN A 510 -23.64 21.94 -39.46
C GLN A 510 -24.60 23.13 -39.26
N GLN A 511 -25.48 23.07 -38.24
CA GLN A 511 -26.36 24.18 -37.89
C GLN A 511 -25.59 25.43 -37.44
N ILE A 512 -24.52 25.27 -36.64
CA ILE A 512 -23.65 26.38 -36.25
C ILE A 512 -23.00 27.00 -37.48
N SER A 513 -22.53 26.18 -38.43
CA SER A 513 -21.93 26.65 -39.68
C SER A 513 -22.93 27.44 -40.54
N SER A 514 -24.18 26.98 -40.66
CA SER A 514 -25.22 27.73 -41.39
C SER A 514 -25.56 29.05 -40.70
N LEU A 515 -25.75 29.05 -39.38
CA LEU A 515 -26.03 30.27 -38.61
C LEU A 515 -24.86 31.25 -38.66
N THR A 516 -23.61 30.76 -38.68
CA THR A 516 -22.41 31.61 -38.82
C THR A 516 -22.36 32.26 -40.19
N LYS A 517 -22.72 31.53 -41.26
CA LYS A 517 -22.83 32.10 -42.61
C LYS A 517 -23.94 33.16 -42.70
N GLU A 518 -25.09 32.91 -42.09
CA GLU A 518 -26.19 33.89 -42.01
C GLU A 518 -25.79 35.14 -41.22
N PHE A 519 -25.10 34.96 -40.09
CA PHE A 519 -24.58 36.07 -39.29
C PHE A 519 -23.56 36.91 -40.07
N ASN A 520 -22.63 36.28 -40.79
CA ASN A 520 -21.66 36.99 -41.62
C ASN A 520 -22.34 37.76 -42.77
N ASN A 521 -23.32 37.15 -43.44
CA ASN A 521 -24.12 37.84 -44.47
C ASN A 521 -24.89 39.05 -43.92
N LEU A 522 -25.37 38.99 -42.68
CA LEU A 522 -26.00 40.12 -42.00
C LEU A 522 -24.99 41.19 -41.58
N ASN A 523 -23.78 40.78 -41.22
CA ASN A 523 -22.69 41.69 -40.88
C ASN A 523 -22.17 42.45 -42.11
N ASP A 524 -22.11 41.82 -43.28
CA ASP A 524 -21.77 42.47 -44.55
C ASP A 524 -22.82 43.52 -44.97
N ARG A 525 -24.08 43.37 -44.54
CA ARG A 525 -25.13 44.39 -44.77
C ARG A 525 -24.96 45.62 -43.89
N LYS A 526 -24.17 45.56 -42.82
CA LYS A 526 -23.89 46.69 -41.94
C LYS A 526 -23.04 47.76 -42.66
N ASP A 527 -22.12 47.32 -43.54
CA ASP A 527 -21.37 48.20 -44.43
C ASP A 527 -22.29 48.95 -45.42
N LEU A 528 -23.39 48.33 -45.85
CA LEU A 528 -24.40 48.98 -46.69
C LEU A 528 -25.15 50.09 -45.93
N VAL A 529 -25.38 49.92 -44.62
CA VAL A 529 -26.01 50.92 -43.77
C VAL A 529 -25.07 52.12 -43.57
N GLU A 530 -23.78 51.86 -43.33
CA GLU A 530 -22.76 52.91 -43.22
C GLU A 530 -22.57 53.67 -44.54
N GLN A 531 -22.56 52.97 -45.68
CA GLN A 531 -22.58 53.62 -47.00
C GLN A 531 -23.84 54.47 -47.20
N THR A 532 -25.02 53.95 -46.86
CA THR A 532 -26.28 54.71 -46.99
C THR A 532 -26.26 55.99 -46.15
N GLN A 533 -25.71 55.94 -44.95
CA GLN A 533 -25.53 57.11 -44.10
C GLN A 533 -24.54 58.12 -44.72
N MET A 534 -23.46 57.64 -45.33
CA MET A 534 -22.50 58.48 -46.05
C MET A 534 -23.16 59.18 -47.24
N TRP A 535 -23.97 58.48 -48.05
CA TRP A 535 -24.71 59.07 -49.17
C TRP A 535 -25.73 60.11 -48.70
N GLN A 536 -26.44 59.86 -47.58
CA GLN A 536 -27.35 60.84 -46.99
C GLN A 536 -26.65 62.12 -46.52
N ASN A 537 -25.48 61.98 -45.88
CA ASN A 537 -24.66 63.13 -45.48
C ASN A 537 -24.19 63.94 -46.71
N LEU A 538 -23.84 63.25 -47.80
CA LEU A 538 -23.41 63.88 -49.05
C LEU A 538 -24.55 64.69 -49.69
N VAL A 539 -25.77 64.15 -49.70
CA VAL A 539 -26.98 64.85 -50.18
C VAL A 539 -27.25 66.11 -49.34
N GLN A 540 -27.16 66.02 -48.01
CA GLN A 540 -27.33 67.19 -47.13
C GLN A 540 -26.29 68.29 -47.41
N ILE A 541 -25.03 67.91 -47.65
CA ILE A 541 -23.98 68.87 -48.03
C ILE A 541 -24.31 69.56 -49.36
N PHE A 542 -24.80 68.81 -50.35
CA PHE A 542 -25.21 69.39 -51.63
C PHE A 542 -26.41 70.33 -51.50
N GLU A 543 -27.41 69.99 -50.68
CA GLU A 543 -28.55 70.88 -50.42
C GLU A 543 -28.13 72.19 -49.75
N ILE A 544 -27.21 72.12 -48.78
CA ILE A 544 -26.64 73.32 -48.14
C ILE A 544 -25.89 74.17 -49.17
N LYS A 545 -25.07 73.53 -50.03
CA LYS A 545 -24.32 74.23 -51.07
C LYS A 545 -25.25 74.90 -52.09
N LEU A 546 -26.36 74.24 -52.45
CA LEU A 546 -27.39 74.80 -53.33
C LEU A 546 -28.07 76.01 -52.69
N LYS A 547 -28.41 75.92 -51.39
CA LYS A 547 -28.98 77.04 -50.61
C LYS A 547 -28.01 78.21 -50.51
N CYS A 548 -26.72 77.96 -50.27
CA CYS A 548 -25.70 79.00 -50.26
C CYS A 548 -25.55 79.65 -51.64
N GLN A 549 -25.59 78.88 -52.73
CA GLN A 549 -25.50 79.42 -54.08
C GLN A 549 -26.75 80.24 -54.48
N GLN A 550 -27.94 79.82 -54.03
CA GLN A 550 -29.17 80.62 -54.14
C GLN A 550 -29.09 81.90 -53.32
N GLN A 551 -28.53 81.85 -52.11
CA GLN A 551 -28.29 83.05 -51.30
C GLN A 551 -27.25 83.99 -51.93
N ILE A 552 -26.22 83.48 -52.60
CA ILE A 552 -25.25 84.28 -53.35
C ILE A 552 -25.93 84.93 -54.56
N LYS A 553 -26.72 84.20 -55.34
CA LYS A 553 -27.53 84.77 -56.43
C LYS A 553 -28.47 85.88 -55.93
N ASN A 554 -29.17 85.64 -54.81
CA ASN A 554 -30.04 86.65 -54.20
C ASN A 554 -29.25 87.85 -53.64
N ARG A 555 -27.97 87.67 -53.29
CA ARG A 555 -27.07 88.77 -52.87
C ARG A 555 -26.55 89.58 -54.06
N ASP A 556 -26.31 88.95 -55.19
CA ASP A 556 -25.92 89.62 -56.44
C ASP A 556 -27.10 90.37 -57.07
N GLU A 557 -28.33 89.90 -56.88
CA GLU A 557 -29.57 90.63 -57.21
C GLU A 557 -29.88 91.77 -56.22
N ALA A 558 -29.32 91.72 -55.00
CA ALA A 558 -29.49 92.73 -53.95
C ALA A 558 -28.35 93.76 -53.86
N LYS A 559 -27.52 93.92 -54.92
CA LYS A 559 -26.69 95.12 -55.10
C LYS A 559 -27.56 96.23 -55.70
N PRO A 560 -27.88 97.31 -54.95
CA PRO A 560 -28.55 98.46 -55.50
C PRO A 560 -27.59 99.14 -56.47
N TRP A 561 -28.05 99.41 -57.68
CA TRP A 561 -27.42 100.37 -58.58
C TRP A 561 -27.31 101.71 -57.84
N GLY A 562 -26.10 102.01 -57.39
CA GLY A 562 -25.65 103.34 -57.01
C GLY A 562 -25.08 104.03 -58.24
N ASP A 563 -25.68 105.16 -58.54
CA ASP A 563 -25.40 106.10 -59.62
C ASP A 563 -23.92 106.53 -59.75
N GLN A 564 -23.54 106.82 -61.01
CA GLN A 564 -22.49 107.74 -61.47
C GLN A 564 -21.00 107.38 -61.25
N ARG A 565 -20.35 106.85 -62.29
CA ARG A 565 -19.72 107.64 -63.38
C ARG A 565 -19.32 106.77 -64.57
#